data_AF-A0A7L4D273-F1
#
_entry.id   AF-A0A7L4D273-F1
#
_cell.length_a   1.000
_cell.length_b   1.000
_cell.length_c   1.000
_cell.angle_alpha   90.00
_cell.angle_beta   90.00
_cell.angle_gamma   90.00
#
_symmetry.space_group_name_H-M   'P 1'
#
loop_
_entity.id
_entity.type
_entity.pdbx_description
1 polymer ?
#
loop_
_entity_poly.entity_id
_entity_poly.type
_entity_poly.pdbx_seq_one_letter_code
_entity_poly.pdbx_strand_id
1 'polypeptide(L)'
;CWRVEEYVVVQECSRCSSFQAKSMNECKPTGFVEKVTCTSSKRDDFKRCRSAVMEARVFWRFVGTMMGVAAVFAALVVYRQRVLDRKALEKVRKQIESI
;
A
#
# COMPACT_ATOMS: atom_id res chain seq x y z
N CYS A 1 32.10 -2.81 2.68
CA CYS A 1 32.83 -2.55 1.42
C CYS A 1 32.04 -1.66 0.46
N TRP A 2 30.72 -1.84 0.32
CA TRP A 2 29.89 -1.14 -0.67
C TRP A 2 29.80 0.39 -0.56
N ARG A 3 30.34 1.00 0.51
CA ARG A 3 30.40 2.46 0.68
C ARG A 3 31.63 3.11 0.02
N VAL A 4 32.65 2.31 -0.27
CA VAL A 4 33.97 2.78 -0.72
C VAL A 4 34.40 2.19 -2.07
N GLU A 5 33.73 1.12 -2.51
CA GLU A 5 34.03 0.41 -3.76
C GLU A 5 32.76 0.28 -4.62
N GLU A 6 32.95 0.09 -5.92
CA GLU A 6 31.88 -0.39 -6.79
C GLU A 6 31.40 -1.77 -6.34
N TYR A 7 30.10 -1.99 -6.50
CA TYR A 7 29.45 -3.22 -6.08
C TYR A 7 28.40 -3.65 -7.10
N VAL A 8 28.15 -4.95 -7.13
CA VAL A 8 27.10 -5.56 -7.94
C VAL A 8 26.04 -6.14 -7.01
N VAL A 9 24.76 -5.91 -7.31
CA VAL A 9 23.67 -6.49 -6.54
C VAL A 9 23.50 -7.94 -6.97
N VAL A 10 23.75 -8.88 -6.06
CA VAL A 10 23.65 -10.32 -6.32
C VAL A 10 22.29 -10.87 -5.90
N GLN A 11 21.72 -10.30 -4.84
CA GLN A 11 20.37 -10.64 -4.41
C GLN A 11 19.55 -9.38 -4.25
N GLU A 12 18.43 -9.33 -4.97
CA GLU A 12 17.46 -8.24 -4.87
C GLU A 12 16.91 -8.09 -3.45
N CYS A 13 16.38 -6.89 -3.20
CA CYS A 13 15.84 -6.51 -1.90
C CYS A 13 14.76 -7.49 -1.43
N SER A 14 15.06 -8.23 -0.37
CA SER A 14 14.22 -9.31 0.15
C SER A 14 13.98 -9.15 1.65
N ARG A 15 12.92 -9.78 2.15
CA ARG A 15 12.58 -9.73 3.57
C ARG A 15 13.59 -10.57 4.35
N CYS A 16 14.11 -10.02 5.45
CA CYS A 16 15.04 -10.78 6.27
C CYS A 16 14.37 -12.00 6.89
N SER A 17 15.14 -13.07 7.07
CA SER A 17 14.72 -14.20 7.89
C SER A 17 14.64 -13.81 9.37
N SER A 18 13.94 -14.61 10.18
CA SER A 18 13.85 -14.42 11.64
C SER A 18 15.21 -14.41 12.33
N PHE A 19 16.18 -15.16 11.80
CA PHE A 19 17.55 -15.18 12.29
C PHE A 19 18.29 -13.88 11.93
N GLN A 20 18.24 -13.49 10.65
CA GLN A 20 18.88 -12.27 10.15
C GLN A 20 18.33 -11.01 10.81
N ALA A 21 17.03 -10.96 11.09
CA ALA A 21 16.41 -9.85 11.79
C ALA A 21 16.96 -9.66 13.22
N LYS A 22 17.43 -10.74 13.87
CA LYS A 22 18.05 -10.68 15.19
C LYS A 22 19.55 -10.39 15.13
N SER A 23 20.25 -10.98 14.16
CA SER A 23 21.71 -10.90 14.07
C SER A 23 22.22 -9.69 13.28
N MET A 24 21.47 -9.19 12.31
CA MET A 24 21.91 -8.13 11.40
C MET A 24 21.25 -6.79 11.74
N ASN A 25 22.08 -5.77 11.98
CA ASN A 25 21.60 -4.44 12.33
C ASN A 25 20.94 -3.73 11.13
N GLU A 26 21.35 -4.08 9.92
CA GLU A 26 20.83 -3.57 8.65
C GLU A 26 19.35 -3.92 8.48
N CYS A 27 18.91 -5.02 9.08
CA CYS A 27 17.55 -5.50 9.00
C CYS A 27 16.59 -4.82 9.99
N LYS A 28 17.06 -4.35 11.15
CA LYS A 28 16.21 -3.81 12.23
C LYS A 28 15.24 -2.68 11.83
N PRO A 29 15.63 -1.68 11.02
CA PRO A 29 14.76 -0.53 10.76
C PRO A 29 13.66 -0.79 9.72
N THR A 30 13.93 -1.56 8.66
CA THR A 30 12.97 -1.79 7.56
C THR A 30 12.48 -3.24 7.49
N GLY A 31 13.25 -4.20 7.99
CA GLY A 31 12.99 -5.63 7.83
C GLY A 31 13.40 -6.19 6.47
N PHE A 32 14.15 -5.43 5.66
CA PHE A 32 14.57 -5.81 4.31
C PHE A 32 16.05 -5.52 4.07
N VAL A 33 16.71 -6.46 3.39
CA VAL A 33 18.12 -6.38 3.03
C VAL A 33 18.34 -6.85 1.59
N GLU A 34 19.36 -6.30 0.95
CA GLU A 34 19.88 -6.75 -0.34
C GLU A 34 21.34 -7.19 -0.18
N LYS A 35 21.73 -8.21 -0.94
CA LYS A 35 23.09 -8.75 -0.91
C LYS A 35 23.88 -8.16 -2.07
N VAL A 36 25.01 -7.56 -1.75
CA VAL A 36 25.92 -6.94 -2.73
C VAL A 36 27.28 -7.59 -2.66
N THR A 37 27.94 -7.74 -3.80
CA THR A 37 29.33 -8.20 -3.87
C THR A 37 30.18 -7.05 -4.37
N CYS A 38 31.19 -6.67 -3.59
CA CYS A 38 32.10 -5.60 -3.95
C CYS A 38 33.11 -6.08 -4.98
N THR A 39 33.32 -5.32 -6.05
CA THR A 39 34.11 -5.75 -7.22
C THR A 39 35.60 -5.84 -6.91
N SER A 40 36.12 -4.87 -6.13
CA SER A 40 37.54 -4.80 -5.79
C SER A 40 37.95 -5.83 -4.74
N SER A 41 37.20 -5.91 -3.64
CA SER A 41 37.46 -6.87 -2.56
C SER A 41 36.89 -8.28 -2.77
N LYS A 42 36.05 -8.49 -3.80
CA LYS A 42 35.30 -9.74 -4.06
C LYS A 42 34.58 -10.27 -2.82
N ARG A 43 34.13 -9.36 -1.96
CA ARG A 43 33.49 -9.68 -0.69
C ARG A 43 31.99 -9.43 -0.77
N ASP A 44 31.24 -10.37 -0.23
CA ASP A 44 29.81 -10.23 -0.03
C ASP A 44 29.52 -9.39 1.21
N ASP A 45 28.61 -8.43 1.06
CA ASP A 45 28.19 -7.53 2.11
C ASP A 45 26.67 -7.34 2.01
N PHE A 46 26.05 -7.04 3.13
CA PHE A 46 24.59 -6.83 3.18
C PHE A 46 24.32 -5.36 3.45
N LYS A 47 23.38 -4.80 2.69
CA LYS A 47 22.90 -3.44 2.93
C LYS A 47 21.40 -3.42 3.08
N ARG A 48 20.93 -2.49 3.89
CA ARG A 48 19.51 -2.16 4.00
C ARG A 48 19.00 -1.65 2.66
N CYS A 49 17.82 -2.09 2.29
CA CYS A 49 17.18 -1.70 1.04
C CYS A 49 15.75 -1.22 1.31
N ARG A 50 15.28 -0.30 0.46
CA ARG A 50 13.90 0.17 0.46
C ARG A 50 13.23 -0.44 -0.77
N SER A 51 12.45 -1.51 -0.58
CA SER A 51 11.81 -2.23 -1.68
C SER A 51 10.63 -1.43 -2.24
N ALA A 52 10.69 -1.06 -3.52
CA ALA A 52 9.57 -0.47 -4.27
C ALA A 52 8.35 -1.41 -4.31
N VAL A 53 8.56 -2.72 -4.23
CA VAL A 53 7.48 -3.73 -4.17
C VAL A 53 6.70 -3.64 -2.86
N MET A 54 7.35 -3.26 -1.76
CA MET A 54 6.68 -3.05 -0.48
C MET A 54 5.87 -1.75 -0.50
N GLU A 55 6.44 -0.69 -1.09
CA GLU A 55 5.71 0.56 -1.33
C GLU A 55 4.47 0.31 -2.20
N ALA A 56 4.58 -0.50 -3.25
CA ALA A 56 3.46 -0.84 -4.11
C ALA A 56 2.35 -1.60 -3.35
N ARG A 57 2.69 -2.54 -2.46
CA ARG A 57 1.66 -3.24 -1.65
C ARG A 57 0.96 -2.32 -0.66
N VAL A 58 1.71 -1.45 0.01
CA VAL A 58 1.14 -0.47 0.95
C VAL A 58 0.25 0.52 0.19
N PHE A 59 0.72 0.98 -0.97
CA PHE A 59 -0.02 1.84 -1.87
C PHE A 59 -1.31 1.17 -2.33
N TRP A 60 -1.26 -0.06 -2.85
CA TRP A 60 -2.46 -0.78 -3.31
C TRP A 60 -3.45 -1.07 -2.19
N ARG A 61 -2.98 -1.36 -0.97
CA ARG A 61 -3.86 -1.47 0.19
C ARG A 61 -4.57 -0.15 0.48
N PHE A 62 -3.84 0.97 0.48
CA PHE A 62 -4.42 2.29 0.72
C PHE A 62 -5.39 2.72 -0.38
N VAL A 63 -5.02 2.57 -1.65
CA VAL A 63 -5.88 2.88 -2.79
C VAL A 63 -7.14 2.03 -2.74
N GLY A 64 -7.01 0.72 -2.49
CA GLY A 64 -8.15 -0.18 -2.37
C GLY A 64 -9.09 0.19 -1.23
N THR A 65 -8.58 0.54 -0.04
CA THR A 65 -9.42 0.95 1.08
C THR A 65 -10.14 2.27 0.81
N MET A 66 -9.45 3.27 0.27
CA MET A 66 -10.06 4.56 -0.06
C MET A 66 -11.12 4.44 -1.16
N MET A 67 -10.86 3.63 -2.19
CA MET A 67 -11.85 3.34 -3.22
C MET A 67 -13.09 2.65 -2.64
N GLY A 68 -12.91 1.67 -1.75
CA GLY A 68 -14.02 1.00 -1.08
C GLY A 68 -14.84 1.96 -0.22
N VAL A 69 -14.18 2.78 0.58
CA VAL A 69 -14.83 3.79 1.43
C VAL A 69 -15.61 4.79 0.57
N ALA A 70 -15.02 5.29 -0.51
CA ALA A 70 -15.69 6.21 -1.44
C ALA A 70 -16.95 5.58 -2.08
N ALA A 71 -16.87 4.32 -2.50
CA ALA A 71 -18.02 3.59 -3.05
C ALA A 71 -19.14 3.42 -2.03
N VAL A 72 -18.81 3.11 -0.76
CA VAL A 72 -19.79 3.00 0.34
C VAL A 72 -20.48 4.34 0.56
N PHE A 73 -19.73 5.44 0.65
CA PHE A 73 -20.32 6.76 0.83
C PHE A 73 -21.18 7.18 -0.36
N ALA A 74 -20.73 6.91 -1.59
CA ALA A 74 -21.53 7.18 -2.80
C ALA A 74 -22.85 6.39 -2.77
N ALA A 75 -22.81 5.10 -2.43
CA ALA A 75 -24.02 4.28 -2.31
C ALA A 75 -24.98 4.80 -1.22
N LEU A 76 -24.46 5.21 -0.07
CA LEU A 76 -25.25 5.83 1.00
C LEU A 76 -25.93 7.12 0.54
N VAL A 77 -25.19 7.99 -0.18
CA VAL A 77 -25.73 9.24 -0.72
C VAL A 77 -26.84 8.97 -1.74
N VAL A 78 -26.62 8.05 -2.68
CA VAL A 78 -27.63 7.68 -3.68
C VAL A 78 -28.87 7.08 -3.02
N TYR A 79 -28.69 6.23 -2.01
CA TYR A 79 -29.81 5.68 -1.25
C TYR A 79 -30.63 6.78 -0.59
N ARG A 80 -29.97 7.74 0.09
CA ARG A 80 -30.64 8.87 0.74
C ARG A 80 -31.38 9.74 -0.27
N GLN A 81 -30.75 10.05 -1.42
CA GLN A 81 -31.38 10.81 -2.50
C GLN A 81 -32.63 10.08 -3.03
N ARG A 82 -32.54 8.77 -3.31
CA ARG A 82 -33.69 7.96 -3.76
C ARG A 82 -34.84 7.96 -2.75
N VAL A 83 -34.54 7.93 -1.45
CA VAL A 83 -35.57 8.01 -0.40
C VAL A 83 -36.23 9.39 -0.37
N LEU A 84 -35.44 10.46 -0.53
CA LEU A 84 -35.95 11.83 -0.61
C LEU A 84 -36.81 12.04 -1.85
N ASP A 85 -36.37 11.56 -3.02
CA ASP A 85 -37.11 11.65 -4.27
C ASP A 85 -38.45 10.92 -4.21
N ARG A 86 -38.49 9.71 -3.60
CA ARG A 86 -39.75 8.99 -3.39
C ARG A 86 -40.73 9.78 -2.52
N LYS A 87 -40.24 10.37 -1.43
CA LYS A 87 -41.06 11.22 -0.55
C LYS A 87 -41.55 12.49 -1.23
N ALA A 88 -40.73 13.09 -2.10
CA ALA A 88 -41.14 14.25 -2.89
C ALA A 88 -42.22 13.88 -3.92
N LEU A 89 -42.05 12.76 -4.63
CA LEU A 89 -43.04 12.24 -5.59
C LEU A 89 -44.37 11.87 -4.94
N GLU A 90 -44.36 11.27 -3.75
CA GLU A 90 -45.59 10.98 -3.00
C GLU A 90 -46.34 12.25 -2.60
N LYS A 91 -45.62 13.31 -2.22
CA LYS A 91 -46.24 14.62 -1.93
C LYS A 91 -46.89 15.23 -3.17
N VAL A 92 -46.23 15.17 -4.31
CA VAL A 92 -46.79 15.66 -5.59
C VAL A 92 -48.02 14.85 -5.98
N ARG A 93 -47.97 13.51 -5.87
CA ARG A 93 -49.08 12.63 -6.23
C ARG A 93 -50.32 12.88 -5.36
N LYS A 94 -50.14 13.12 -4.06
CA LYS A 94 -51.24 13.49 -3.15
C LYS A 94 -51.90 14.84 -3.48
N GLN A 95 -51.18 15.77 -4.11
CA GLN A 95 -51.80 17.02 -4.57
C GLN A 95 -52.66 16.84 -5.82
N ILE A 96 -52.37 15.81 -6.64
CA ILE A 96 -53.15 15.51 -7.86
C ILE A 96 -54.42 14.71 -7.52
N GLU A 97 -54.40 13.86 -6.49
CA GLU A 97 -55.58 13.12 -6.01
C GLU A 97 -56.57 13.96 -5.21
N SER A 98 -56.19 15.17 -4.76
CA SER A 98 -57.05 16.07 -3.98
C SER A 98 -57.72 17.18 -4.81
N ILE A 99 -57.62 17.11 -6.14
CA ILE A 99 -58.26 18.04 -7.10
C ILE A 99 -59.49 17.38 -7.72
#